data_AF-A0A7S2JJ91-F1
#
_entry.id   AF-A0A7S2JJ91-F1
#
_cell.length_a   1.000
_cell.length_b   1.000
_cell.length_c   1.000
_cell.angle_alpha   90.00
_cell.angle_beta   90.00
_cell.angle_gamma   90.00
#
_symmetry.space_group_name_H-M   'P 1'
#
loop_
_entity.id
_entity.type
_entity.pdbx_description
1 polymer ?
#
loop_
_entity_poly.entity_id
_entity_poly.type
_entity_poly.pdbx_seq_one_letter_code
_entity_poly.pdbx_strand_id
1 'polypeptide(L)'
;MDDAKGGAEEKEQPRSVNDSNRVIAIAEVGGIIPLVKLLSSSNVQARENAAGALWHLALDKENRASIARANGISPLVDLLDDGTDRGHKHASAALSRLSTDSMENQAQIAKHLVALLANPSAGPQKRAAQALRQLTDNDP
;
A
#
# COMPACT_ATOMS: atom_id res chain seq x y z
N MET A 1 -63.46 19.18 6.31
CA MET A 1 -62.74 17.88 6.24
C MET A 1 -61.36 18.22 5.69
N ASP A 2 -60.50 18.99 6.36
CA ASP A 2 -60.01 18.93 7.75
C ASP A 2 -59.35 17.61 8.13
N ASP A 3 -58.17 17.79 8.73
CA ASP A 3 -57.31 16.86 9.50
C ASP A 3 -56.31 16.01 8.69
N ALA A 4 -55.01 16.35 8.58
CA ALA A 4 -53.94 16.56 9.58
C ALA A 4 -53.19 15.27 10.02
N LYS A 5 -51.88 15.27 9.71
CA LYS A 5 -50.74 15.00 10.63
C LYS A 5 -50.26 13.55 10.89
N GLY A 6 -48.91 13.44 10.95
CA GLY A 6 -48.14 12.44 11.71
C GLY A 6 -47.38 11.46 10.80
N GLY A 7 -46.05 11.35 10.78
CA GLY A 7 -45.05 11.61 11.83
C GLY A 7 -44.60 10.29 12.48
N ALA A 8 -43.51 9.70 11.96
CA ALA A 8 -42.60 8.75 12.60
C ALA A 8 -41.43 8.56 11.60
N GLU A 9 -40.23 9.12 11.75
CA GLU A 9 -39.25 8.95 12.83
C GLU A 9 -39.12 7.49 13.29
N GLU A 10 -38.39 6.70 12.50
CA GLU A 10 -37.74 5.48 12.99
C GLU A 10 -36.22 5.71 12.96
N LYS A 11 -35.70 6.02 14.14
CA LYS A 11 -34.28 6.06 14.45
C LYS A 11 -33.75 4.64 14.52
N GLU A 12 -32.78 4.27 13.68
CA GLU A 12 -31.86 3.17 14.02
C GLU A 12 -30.40 3.52 13.67
N GLN A 13 -29.74 4.05 14.70
CA GLN A 13 -28.37 3.82 15.18
C GLN A 13 -27.17 3.81 14.20
N PRO A 14 -26.09 4.56 14.51
CA PRO A 14 -24.85 4.51 13.76
C PRO A 14 -24.15 3.17 14.03
N ARG A 15 -24.13 2.28 13.04
CA ARG A 15 -23.19 1.15 13.05
C ARG A 15 -21.79 1.73 13.09
N SER A 16 -21.16 1.67 14.27
CA SER A 16 -19.72 1.83 14.41
C SER A 16 -19.08 0.80 13.51
N VAL A 17 -18.74 1.21 12.29
CA VAL A 17 -18.04 0.36 11.34
C VAL A 17 -16.61 0.31 11.86
N ASN A 18 -16.37 -0.69 12.71
CA ASN A 18 -15.06 -1.04 13.22
C ASN A 18 -14.10 -1.16 12.03
N ASP A 19 -13.22 -0.17 11.85
CA ASP A 19 -12.34 -0.07 10.69
C ASP A 19 -11.50 -1.34 10.49
N SER A 20 -11.22 -2.07 11.58
CA SER A 20 -10.52 -3.36 11.57
C SER A 20 -11.25 -4.46 10.76
N ASN A 21 -12.58 -4.46 10.70
CA ASN A 21 -13.33 -5.47 9.93
C ASN A 21 -13.40 -5.13 8.43
N ARG A 22 -13.27 -3.85 8.06
CA ARG A 22 -13.27 -3.43 6.63
C ARG A 22 -11.98 -3.84 5.94
N VAL A 23 -10.86 -3.75 6.64
CA VAL A 23 -9.54 -4.10 6.09
C VAL A 23 -9.46 -5.60 5.77
N ILE A 24 -10.02 -6.45 6.64
CA ILE A 24 -10.06 -7.90 6.45
C ILE A 24 -10.94 -8.27 5.24
N ALA A 25 -12.12 -7.64 5.10
CA ALA A 25 -13.03 -7.91 3.98
C ALA A 25 -12.47 -7.49 2.60
N ILE A 26 -11.62 -6.46 2.53
CA ILE A 26 -10.97 -6.03 1.27
C ILE A 26 -9.87 -7.03 0.87
N ALA A 27 -9.15 -7.62 1.83
CA ALA A 27 -8.13 -8.63 1.56
C ALA A 27 -8.73 -9.93 1.01
N GLU A 28 -9.84 -10.39 1.61
CA GLU A 28 -10.49 -11.68 1.28
C GLU A 28 -11.27 -11.65 -0.04
N VAL A 29 -11.76 -10.50 -0.49
CA VAL A 29 -12.51 -10.35 -1.77
C VAL A 29 -11.64 -9.69 -2.85
N GLY A 30 -10.41 -10.16 -3.03
CA GLY A 30 -9.57 -9.77 -4.17
C GLY A 30 -9.21 -8.29 -4.25
N GLY A 31 -9.29 -7.53 -3.14
CA GLY A 31 -9.02 -6.09 -3.09
C GLY A 31 -7.55 -5.71 -3.29
N ILE A 32 -6.63 -6.67 -3.19
CA ILE A 32 -5.20 -6.48 -3.50
C ILE A 32 -5.02 -6.03 -4.95
N ILE A 33 -5.69 -6.67 -5.91
CA ILE A 33 -5.53 -6.34 -7.34
C ILE A 33 -6.03 -4.91 -7.65
N PRO A 34 -7.23 -4.48 -7.22
CA PRO A 34 -7.67 -3.10 -7.33
C PRO A 34 -6.71 -2.09 -6.68
N LEU A 35 -6.17 -2.39 -5.49
CA LEU A 35 -5.21 -1.51 -4.82
C LEU A 35 -3.90 -1.40 -5.62
N VAL A 36 -3.39 -2.51 -6.17
CA VAL A 36 -2.22 -2.48 -7.05
C VAL A 36 -2.49 -1.65 -8.31
N LYS A 37 -3.66 -1.79 -8.93
CA LYS A 37 -4.04 -0.94 -10.07
C LYS A 37 -4.12 0.55 -9.70
N LEU A 38 -4.56 0.86 -8.48
CA LEU A 38 -4.71 2.23 -8.01
C LEU A 38 -3.36 2.93 -7.80
N LEU A 39 -2.26 2.18 -7.60
CA LEU A 39 -0.89 2.73 -7.53
C LEU A 39 -0.44 3.40 -8.83
N SER A 40 -1.05 3.08 -9.97
CA SER A 40 -0.77 3.67 -11.28
C SER A 40 -1.81 4.72 -11.71
N SER A 41 -2.69 5.15 -10.79
CA SER A 41 -3.70 6.18 -11.06
C SER A 41 -3.07 7.56 -11.29
N SER A 42 -3.69 8.42 -12.11
CA SER A 42 -3.29 9.83 -12.23
C SER A 42 -3.60 10.66 -10.97
N ASN A 43 -4.40 10.13 -10.04
CA ASN A 43 -4.72 10.79 -8.78
C ASN A 43 -3.67 10.45 -7.71
N VAL A 44 -2.84 11.44 -7.38
CA VAL A 44 -1.76 11.34 -6.39
C VAL A 44 -2.25 10.81 -5.05
N GLN A 45 -3.35 11.36 -4.51
CA GLN A 45 -3.89 10.95 -3.22
C GLN A 45 -4.43 9.52 -3.23
N ALA A 46 -5.00 9.09 -4.36
CA ALA A 46 -5.44 7.70 -4.53
C ALA A 46 -4.25 6.72 -4.53
N ARG A 47 -3.13 7.07 -5.19
CA ARG A 47 -1.89 6.28 -5.16
C ARG A 47 -1.32 6.17 -3.75
N GLU A 48 -1.25 7.28 -3.03
CA GLU A 48 -0.74 7.33 -1.65
C GLU A 48 -1.58 6.49 -0.68
N ASN A 49 -2.91 6.58 -0.81
CA ASN A 49 -3.83 5.79 -0.01
C ASN A 49 -3.74 4.30 -0.36
N ALA A 50 -3.56 3.95 -1.64
CA ALA A 50 -3.34 2.57 -2.06
C ALA A 50 -2.06 1.99 -1.46
N ALA A 51 -0.97 2.75 -1.48
CA ALA A 51 0.29 2.33 -0.85
C ALA A 51 0.14 2.12 0.67
N GLY A 52 -0.58 3.02 1.35
CA GLY A 52 -0.88 2.88 2.78
C GLY A 52 -1.74 1.64 3.09
N ALA A 53 -2.75 1.37 2.27
CA ALA A 53 -3.59 0.19 2.41
C ALA A 53 -2.79 -1.11 2.17
N LEU A 54 -1.94 -1.15 1.14
CA LEU A 54 -1.06 -2.29 0.84
C LEU A 54 -0.04 -2.52 1.95
N TRP A 55 0.51 -1.46 2.56
CA TRP A 55 1.35 -1.58 3.74
C TRP A 55 0.61 -2.26 4.90
N HIS A 56 -0.62 -1.85 5.18
CA HIS A 56 -1.41 -2.44 6.24
C HIS A 56 -1.73 -3.92 5.95
N LEU A 57 -2.09 -4.25 4.70
CA LEU A 57 -2.32 -5.64 4.29
C LEU A 57 -1.04 -6.50 4.38
N ALA A 58 0.12 -5.92 4.10
CA ALA A 58 1.41 -6.59 4.21
C ALA A 58 1.85 -6.87 5.67
N LEU A 59 1.08 -6.46 6.68
CA LEU A 59 1.27 -6.96 8.05
C LEU A 59 1.10 -8.49 8.10
N ASP A 60 0.13 -9.02 7.35
CA ASP A 60 -0.12 -10.45 7.22
C ASP A 60 0.81 -11.09 6.19
N LYS A 61 1.47 -12.19 6.58
CA LYS A 61 2.46 -12.87 5.73
C LYS A 61 1.87 -13.40 4.42
N GLU A 62 0.64 -13.91 4.45
CA GLU A 62 -0.03 -14.45 3.27
C GLU A 62 -0.34 -13.35 2.23
N ASN A 63 -0.72 -12.17 2.71
CA ASN A 63 -0.98 -11.01 1.88
C ASN A 63 0.29 -10.49 1.21
N ARG A 64 1.46 -10.57 1.86
CA ARG A 64 2.74 -10.16 1.25
C ARG A 64 3.01 -10.92 -0.05
N ALA A 65 2.80 -12.23 -0.06
CA ALA A 65 2.99 -13.05 -1.24
C ALA A 65 1.93 -12.75 -2.31
N SER A 66 0.68 -12.52 -1.91
CA SER A 66 -0.40 -12.16 -2.82
C SER A 66 -0.19 -10.79 -3.48
N ILE A 67 0.33 -9.79 -2.75
CA ILE A 67 0.70 -8.47 -3.29
C ILE A 67 1.83 -8.59 -4.31
N ALA A 68 2.88 -9.38 -4.01
CA ALA A 68 3.98 -9.62 -4.94
C ALA A 68 3.48 -10.33 -6.21
N ARG A 69 2.68 -11.40 -6.07
CA ARG A 69 2.06 -12.11 -7.19
C ARG A 69 1.12 -11.24 -8.03
N ALA A 70 0.50 -10.23 -7.42
CA ALA A 70 -0.32 -9.24 -8.13
C ALA A 70 0.51 -8.17 -8.86
N ASN A 71 1.85 -8.29 -8.92
CA ASN A 71 2.78 -7.30 -9.47
C ASN A 71 2.76 -5.95 -8.73
N GLY A 72 2.45 -5.96 -7.42
CA GLY A 72 2.40 -4.74 -6.61
C GLY A 72 3.76 -4.10 -6.30
N ILE A 73 4.86 -4.84 -6.47
CA ILE A 73 6.20 -4.35 -6.12
C ILE A 73 6.66 -3.24 -7.06
N SER A 74 6.48 -3.37 -8.39
CA SER A 74 6.95 -2.37 -9.34
C SER A 74 6.28 -1.00 -9.14
N PRO A 75 4.95 -0.89 -9.04
CA PRO A 75 4.30 0.41 -8.86
C PRO A 75 4.62 1.06 -7.50
N LEU A 76 4.94 0.26 -6.47
CA LEU A 76 5.43 0.77 -5.19
C LEU A 76 6.84 1.34 -5.32
N VAL A 77 7.72 0.73 -6.13
CA VAL A 77 9.05 1.27 -6.44
C VAL A 77 8.94 2.54 -7.30
N ASP A 78 8.03 2.58 -8.26
CA ASP A 78 7.78 3.78 -9.07
C ASP A 78 7.31 4.95 -8.19
N LEU A 79 6.44 4.68 -7.20
CA LEU A 79 6.00 5.66 -6.21
C LEU A 79 7.14 6.14 -5.28
N LEU A 80 8.27 5.42 -5.19
CA LEU A 80 9.48 5.92 -4.51
C LEU A 80 10.25 6.95 -5.36
N ASP A 81 10.05 6.96 -6.68
CA ASP A 81 10.74 7.83 -7.63
C ASP A 81 9.94 9.09 -7.94
N ASP A 82 8.65 8.94 -8.24
CA ASP A 82 7.77 10.02 -8.70
C ASP A 82 6.75 10.50 -7.64
N GLY A 83 6.84 9.98 -6.41
CA GLY A 83 5.88 10.22 -5.34
C GLY A 83 6.07 11.56 -4.60
N THR A 84 5.08 11.90 -3.77
CA THR A 84 5.22 12.98 -2.78
C THR A 84 5.93 12.44 -1.53
N ASP A 85 6.29 13.31 -0.57
CA ASP A 85 6.81 12.87 0.73
C ASP A 85 5.91 11.88 1.48
N ARG A 86 4.59 11.97 1.29
CA ARG A 86 3.63 10.99 1.83
C ARG A 86 3.69 9.67 1.06
N GLY A 87 3.69 9.75 -0.27
CA GLY A 87 3.85 8.59 -1.14
C GLY A 87 5.13 7.81 -0.84
N HIS A 88 6.25 8.52 -0.70
CA HIS A 88 7.54 7.93 -0.33
C HIS A 88 7.49 7.16 0.99
N LYS A 89 6.88 7.74 2.03
CA LYS A 89 6.77 7.08 3.34
C LYS A 89 5.93 5.82 3.27
N HIS A 90 4.76 5.89 2.62
CA HIS A 90 3.87 4.72 2.49
C HIS A 90 4.50 3.63 1.61
N ALA A 91 5.11 4.00 0.48
CA ALA A 91 5.79 3.06 -0.40
C ALA A 91 6.98 2.37 0.28
N SER A 92 7.82 3.14 0.98
CA SER A 92 8.95 2.59 1.73
C SER A 92 8.50 1.63 2.83
N ALA A 93 7.44 1.99 3.56
CA ALA A 93 6.87 1.13 4.61
C ALA A 93 6.26 -0.16 4.02
N ALA A 94 5.55 -0.04 2.90
CA ALA A 94 4.98 -1.19 2.19
C ALA A 94 6.08 -2.14 1.71
N LEU A 95 7.11 -1.63 1.03
CA LEU A 95 8.22 -2.44 0.51
C LEU A 95 9.02 -3.11 1.63
N SER A 96 9.29 -2.40 2.73
CA SER A 96 9.94 -2.97 3.92
C SER A 96 9.11 -4.12 4.53
N ARG A 97 7.78 -3.98 4.56
CA ARG A 97 6.91 -5.07 5.02
C ARG A 97 6.88 -6.24 4.06
N LEU A 98 6.85 -5.99 2.75
CA LEU A 98 6.87 -7.04 1.72
C LEU A 98 8.17 -7.85 1.73
N SER A 99 9.30 -7.23 2.09
CA SER A 99 10.60 -7.89 2.21
C SER A 99 10.79 -8.66 3.51
N THR A 100 9.98 -8.39 4.55
CA THR A 100 10.08 -9.09 5.83
C THR A 100 9.70 -10.57 5.66
N ASP A 101 10.58 -11.48 6.09
CA ASP A 101 10.39 -12.95 6.04
C ASP A 101 10.17 -13.55 4.64
N SER A 102 10.58 -12.86 3.56
CA SER A 102 10.42 -13.32 2.18
C SER A 102 11.65 -13.00 1.33
N MET A 103 12.55 -13.99 1.19
CA MET A 103 13.74 -13.88 0.32
C MET A 103 13.36 -13.64 -1.15
N GLU A 104 12.24 -14.20 -1.61
CA GLU A 104 11.76 -13.98 -2.98
C GLU A 104 11.35 -12.52 -3.20
N ASN A 105 10.57 -11.95 -2.27
CA ASN A 105 10.18 -10.54 -2.35
C ASN A 105 11.41 -9.63 -2.19
N GLN A 106 12.35 -9.97 -1.30
CA GLN A 106 13.62 -9.25 -1.16
C GLN A 106 14.38 -9.19 -2.48
N ALA A 107 14.54 -10.32 -3.16
CA ALA A 107 15.22 -10.39 -4.45
C ALA A 107 14.51 -9.55 -5.54
N GLN A 108 13.17 -9.61 -5.59
CA GLN A 108 12.38 -8.82 -6.53
C GLN A 108 12.50 -7.31 -6.28
N ILE A 109 12.42 -6.89 -5.02
CA ILE A 109 12.56 -5.49 -4.60
C ILE A 109 13.97 -4.99 -4.90
N ALA A 110 15.01 -5.75 -4.53
CA ALA A 110 16.41 -5.41 -4.83
C ALA A 110 16.64 -5.23 -6.33
N LYS A 111 16.10 -6.13 -7.16
CA LYS A 111 16.19 -6.01 -8.63
C LYS A 111 15.58 -4.70 -9.14
N HIS A 112 14.41 -4.30 -8.63
CA HIS A 112 13.75 -3.07 -9.06
C HIS A 112 14.47 -1.82 -8.54
N LEU A 113 14.97 -1.83 -7.30
CA LEU A 113 15.76 -0.72 -6.75
C LEU A 113 17.10 -0.54 -7.48
N VAL A 114 17.77 -1.64 -7.86
CA VAL A 114 18.99 -1.58 -8.69
C VAL A 114 18.67 -1.04 -10.08
N ALA A 115 17.56 -1.44 -10.68
CA ALA A 115 17.11 -0.88 -11.96
C ALA A 115 16.80 0.62 -11.85
N LEU A 116 16.20 1.07 -10.74
CA LEU A 116 15.96 2.48 -10.46
C LEU A 116 17.28 3.26 -10.31
N LEU A 117 18.26 2.70 -9.57
CA LEU A 117 19.59 3.28 -9.40
C LEU A 117 20.41 3.34 -10.71
N ALA A 118 20.17 2.39 -11.61
CA ALA A 118 20.78 2.35 -12.94
C ALA A 118 20.14 3.35 -13.92
N ASN A 119 18.97 3.90 -13.59
CA ASN A 119 18.31 4.95 -14.39
C ASN A 119 18.65 6.34 -13.80
N PRO A 120 19.46 7.16 -14.48
CA PRO A 120 19.96 8.41 -13.93
C PRO A 120 18.92 9.53 -14.05
N SER A 121 17.81 9.44 -13.31
CA SER A 121 16.98 10.61 -12.99
C SER A 121 17.48 11.19 -11.65
N ALA A 122 17.82 12.48 -11.66
CA ALA A 122 18.52 13.12 -10.55
C ALA A 122 17.63 13.24 -9.29
N GLY A 123 17.91 12.45 -8.25
CA GLY A 123 17.25 12.58 -6.94
C GLY A 123 17.21 11.32 -6.05
N PRO A 124 16.80 10.14 -6.55
CA PRO A 124 16.51 8.93 -5.74
C PRO A 124 17.74 8.20 -5.20
N GLN A 125 18.93 8.49 -5.73
CA GLN A 125 20.17 7.76 -5.45
C GLN A 125 20.54 7.72 -3.96
N LYS A 126 20.31 8.82 -3.23
CA LYS A 126 20.58 8.89 -1.79
C LYS A 126 19.64 8.01 -0.97
N ARG A 127 18.37 7.90 -1.37
CA ARG A 127 17.34 7.15 -0.62
C ARG A 127 17.40 5.66 -0.91
N ALA A 128 17.63 5.28 -2.16
CA ALA A 128 17.87 3.89 -2.52
C ALA A 128 19.17 3.36 -1.87
N ALA A 129 20.24 4.16 -1.80
CA ALA A 129 21.45 3.80 -1.05
C ALA A 129 21.18 3.64 0.47
N GLN A 130 20.29 4.45 1.04
CA GLN A 130 19.94 4.38 2.46
C GLN A 130 19.06 3.14 2.78
N ALA A 131 18.16 2.77 1.87
CA ALA A 131 17.34 1.57 1.98
C ALA A 131 18.20 0.29 1.89
N LEU A 132 19.21 0.28 1.00
CA LEU A 132 20.18 -0.82 0.92
C LEU A 132 20.98 -0.98 2.21
N ARG A 133 21.38 0.12 2.86
CA ARG A 133 22.14 0.09 4.11
C ARG A 133 21.32 -0.50 5.28
N GLN A 134 20.04 -0.18 5.37
CA GLN A 134 19.15 -0.74 6.39
C GLN A 134 18.84 -2.23 6.20
N LEU A 135 18.96 -2.72 4.97
CA LEU A 135 18.83 -4.14 4.65
C LEU A 135 20.11 -4.92 4.98
N THR A 136 21.29 -4.29 4.92
CA THR A 136 22.56 -4.94 5.29
C THR A 136 22.88 -4.89 6.78
N ASP A 137 22.35 -3.90 7.51
CA ASP A 137 22.55 -3.75 8.96
C ASP A 137 21.58 -4.63 9.78
N ASN A 138 20.60 -5.28 9.13
CA ASN A 138 19.66 -6.23 9.74
C ASN A 138 19.91 -7.66 9.21
N ASP A 139 21.02 -8.26 9.61
CA ASP A 139 21.18 -9.72 9.71
C ASP A 139 21.96 -10.02 11.01
N PRO A 140 21.73 -11.19 11.64
CA PRO A 140 21.36 -11.38 13.07
C PRO A 140 22.41 -11.08 14.16
#